data_AF-A0A0C3EVY1-F1
#
_entry.id   AF-A0A0C3EVY1-F1
#
_cell.length_a   1.000
_cell.length_b   1.000
_cell.length_c   1.000
_cell.angle_alpha   90.00
_cell.angle_beta   90.00
_cell.angle_gamma   90.00
#
_symmetry.space_group_name_H-M   'P 1'
#
loop_
_entity.id
_entity.type
_entity.pdbx_description
1 polymer ?
#
loop_
_entity_poly.entity_id
_entity_poly.type
_entity_poly.pdbx_seq_one_letter_code
_entity_poly.pdbx_strand_id
1 'polypeptide(L)'
;MLSKLALISAVLSAAHVSAYTSPSFKGPLLIQPGVNTGKCLRADNKNGASVEVTSCTGSSDQEWTFGPKGAVSLYNGAKCLDVTDGKNADGTKLQVWDCGSGNPNQEFSYTKFGDNHIQWTKGKCVDLTGGSLATGNKIQIWSCNGNEDNNNQIWDTGYIYNKLPSKSETGQFGTNACGTTSSQTSNCQTIWMNDADDFCLWAPPSVGTIGDTERNEVAWCTKSGRGTRVMPKDTLKGVHFVRTKDYVQVTGNGDLTKINVKKGDEGGELDPHGSDSNGNPIGGLVFGNTFGSHLQYAEWTSFISATQFCMRACTGLNARENCQHTYDEMGCDWNMPANYNSGTFESCKADNDLPMGVYGTSTWHQGTSPTPAAHPVAKSSSCTPFPSITPAAVKRDYSAEKLVKRVHHARATPAPIF
;
A
#
# COMPACT_ATOMS: atom_id res chain seq x y z
N MET A 1 -7.22 70.75 26.35
CA MET A 1 -7.05 69.99 25.10
C MET A 1 -5.91 69.00 25.30
N LEU A 2 -6.20 67.71 25.44
CA LEU A 2 -5.28 66.62 25.08
C LEU A 2 -6.12 65.34 25.02
N SER A 3 -6.20 64.80 23.80
CA SER A 3 -7.07 63.71 23.38
C SER A 3 -6.58 62.37 23.92
N LYS A 4 -7.52 61.51 24.30
CA LYS A 4 -7.30 60.07 24.51
C LYS A 4 -6.80 59.46 23.19
N LEU A 5 -5.68 58.74 23.23
CA LEU A 5 -5.34 57.74 22.20
C LEU A 5 -5.50 56.35 22.84
N ALA A 6 -6.48 55.59 22.33
CA ALA A 6 -6.58 54.16 22.58
C ALA A 6 -5.65 53.44 21.58
N LEU A 7 -4.68 52.68 22.08
CA LEU A 7 -3.92 51.74 21.26
C LEU A 7 -4.80 50.51 20.97
N ILE A 8 -5.31 50.42 19.74
CA ILE A 8 -5.88 49.19 19.20
C ILE A 8 -4.68 48.32 18.79
N SER A 9 -4.39 47.27 19.57
CA SER A 9 -3.49 46.21 19.10
C SER A 9 -4.26 45.36 18.09
N ALA A 10 -3.89 45.47 16.81
CA ALA A 10 -4.34 44.54 15.80
C ALA A 10 -3.64 43.20 16.02
N VAL A 11 -4.41 42.18 16.40
CA VAL A 11 -3.95 40.78 16.36
C VAL A 11 -3.88 40.38 14.89
N LEU A 12 -2.67 40.41 14.31
CA LEU A 12 -2.43 39.76 13.03
C LEU A 12 -2.60 38.25 13.24
N SER A 13 -3.72 37.70 12.77
CA SER A 13 -3.80 36.25 12.55
C SER A 13 -2.87 35.91 11.40
N ALA A 14 -1.72 35.32 11.72
CA ALA A 14 -0.86 34.73 10.72
C ALA A 14 -1.59 33.52 10.13
N ALA A 15 -2.18 33.69 8.94
CA ALA A 15 -2.56 32.56 8.11
C ALA A 15 -1.31 31.68 7.95
N HIS A 16 -1.36 30.46 8.49
CA HIS A 16 -0.32 29.47 8.24
C HIS A 16 -0.37 29.15 6.75
N VAL A 17 0.54 29.76 5.97
CA VAL A 17 0.86 29.25 4.65
C VAL A 17 1.59 27.94 4.92
N SER A 18 0.87 26.82 4.86
CA SER A 18 1.50 25.50 4.82
C SER A 18 2.52 25.54 3.69
N ALA A 19 3.81 25.42 4.05
CA ALA A 19 4.84 25.21 3.05
C ALA A 19 4.42 24.01 2.21
N TYR A 20 4.34 24.19 0.89
CA TYR A 20 3.97 23.14 -0.05
C TYR A 20 5.02 22.03 0.02
N THR A 21 4.80 21.03 0.88
CA THR A 21 5.66 19.86 0.96
C THR A 21 5.28 18.95 -0.19
N SER A 22 6.11 18.92 -1.22
CA SER A 22 6.06 17.83 -2.20
C SER A 22 6.36 16.53 -1.44
N PRO A 23 5.53 15.49 -1.55
CA PRO A 23 5.77 14.25 -0.85
C PRO A 23 7.14 13.67 -1.28
N SER A 24 7.85 13.04 -0.33
CA SER A 24 9.19 12.46 -0.51
C SER A 24 9.22 11.21 -1.40
N PHE A 25 8.23 10.98 -2.26
CA PHE A 25 8.20 9.79 -3.11
C PHE A 25 9.38 9.79 -4.07
N LYS A 26 10.18 8.73 -4.00
CA LYS A 26 11.33 8.53 -4.88
C LYS A 26 10.93 7.65 -6.07
N GLY A 27 10.82 8.21 -7.26
CA GLY A 27 10.53 7.45 -8.49
C GLY A 27 9.05 7.43 -8.89
N PRO A 28 8.72 6.70 -9.97
CA PRO A 28 7.38 6.72 -10.55
C PRO A 28 6.38 5.88 -9.74
N LEU A 29 5.15 6.38 -9.68
CA LEU A 29 4.01 5.83 -8.97
C LEU A 29 2.81 5.74 -9.91
N LEU A 30 1.94 4.79 -9.62
CA LEU A 30 0.55 4.82 -10.04
C LEU A 30 -0.22 5.76 -9.11
N ILE A 31 -1.18 6.49 -9.66
CA ILE A 31 -2.19 7.22 -8.89
C ILE A 31 -3.53 6.55 -9.15
N GLN A 32 -4.20 6.09 -8.11
CA GLN A 32 -5.35 5.19 -8.17
C GLN A 32 -6.51 5.81 -7.38
N PRO A 33 -7.77 5.73 -7.84
CA PRO A 33 -8.90 6.10 -7.00
C PRO A 33 -8.91 5.26 -5.73
N GLY A 34 -9.07 5.86 -4.55
CA GLY A 34 -9.12 5.12 -3.27
C GLY A 34 -10.28 4.11 -3.18
N VAL A 35 -11.34 4.35 -3.96
CA VAL A 35 -12.46 3.41 -4.15
C VAL A 35 -12.11 2.19 -5.00
N ASN A 36 -10.99 2.22 -5.76
CA ASN A 36 -10.60 1.14 -6.66
C ASN A 36 -9.11 1.18 -7.06
N THR A 37 -8.33 0.28 -6.48
CA THR A 37 -6.90 0.08 -6.78
C THR A 37 -6.63 -0.70 -8.09
N GLY A 38 -7.67 -1.04 -8.86
CA GLY A 38 -7.56 -1.61 -10.21
C GLY A 38 -7.60 -0.57 -11.34
N LYS A 39 -7.85 0.70 -11.01
CA LYS A 39 -7.88 1.83 -11.94
C LYS A 39 -6.72 2.79 -11.65
N CYS A 40 -6.18 3.38 -12.70
CA CYS A 40 -5.04 4.28 -12.65
C CYS A 40 -5.30 5.54 -13.47
N LEU A 41 -4.84 6.69 -12.98
CA LEU A 41 -4.72 7.91 -13.75
C LEU A 41 -3.77 7.70 -14.93
N ARG A 42 -4.19 8.17 -16.12
CA ARG A 42 -3.35 8.26 -17.31
C ARG A 42 -3.53 9.57 -18.03
N ALA A 43 -2.55 9.93 -18.86
CA ALA A 43 -2.68 10.95 -19.88
C ALA A 43 -1.71 10.71 -21.04
N ASP A 44 -2.10 11.05 -22.27
CA ASP A 44 -1.24 10.93 -23.45
C ASP A 44 -0.14 12.01 -23.48
N ASN A 45 0.98 11.75 -24.17
CA ASN A 45 2.10 12.69 -24.29
C ASN A 45 1.83 13.84 -25.27
N LYS A 46 0.85 14.69 -24.96
CA LYS A 46 0.46 15.84 -25.78
C LYS A 46 -0.15 16.94 -24.91
N ASN A 47 0.24 18.19 -25.16
CA ASN A 47 -0.38 19.34 -24.48
C ASN A 47 -1.89 19.38 -24.74
N GLY A 48 -2.65 19.53 -23.67
CA GLY A 48 -4.12 19.51 -23.69
C GLY A 48 -4.74 18.11 -23.74
N ALA A 49 -3.94 17.03 -23.65
CA ALA A 49 -4.49 15.70 -23.46
C ALA A 49 -5.23 15.64 -22.11
N SER A 50 -6.44 15.06 -22.11
CA SER A 50 -7.23 14.90 -20.89
C SER A 50 -6.57 13.92 -19.93
N VAL A 51 -6.66 14.21 -18.64
CA VAL A 51 -6.32 13.23 -17.59
C VAL A 51 -7.54 12.36 -17.34
N GLU A 52 -7.36 11.06 -17.39
CA GLU A 52 -8.44 10.07 -17.39
C GLU A 52 -8.11 8.88 -16.47
N VAL A 53 -9.13 8.13 -16.04
CA VAL A 53 -8.92 6.81 -15.41
C VAL A 53 -9.07 5.67 -16.42
N THR A 54 -8.21 4.67 -16.31
CA THR A 54 -8.31 3.39 -17.05
C THR A 54 -7.80 2.23 -16.18
N SER A 55 -7.82 1.01 -16.68
CA SER A 55 -7.16 -0.11 -16.00
C SER A 55 -5.66 0.13 -15.87
N CYS A 56 -5.08 -0.25 -14.73
CA CYS A 56 -3.64 -0.14 -14.49
C CYS A 56 -2.86 -1.09 -15.42
N THR A 57 -1.91 -0.53 -16.16
CA THR A 57 -0.99 -1.24 -17.06
C THR A 57 0.48 -1.02 -16.66
N GLY A 58 0.78 0.03 -15.88
CA GLY A 58 2.15 0.42 -15.54
C GLY A 58 2.94 0.93 -16.76
N SER A 59 2.24 1.39 -17.79
CA SER A 59 2.84 2.01 -18.98
C SER A 59 3.25 3.46 -18.71
N SER A 60 4.05 4.04 -19.61
CA SER A 60 4.64 5.38 -19.42
C SER A 60 3.61 6.52 -19.32
N ASP A 61 2.39 6.30 -19.81
CA ASP A 61 1.24 7.20 -19.67
C ASP A 61 0.58 7.15 -18.29
N GLN A 62 1.00 6.25 -17.40
CA GLN A 62 0.53 6.08 -16.02
C GLN A 62 1.65 6.27 -14.97
N GLU A 63 2.86 6.61 -15.41
CA GLU A 63 4.04 6.77 -14.54
C GLU A 63 4.13 8.19 -14.00
N TRP A 64 3.43 8.44 -12.90
CA TRP A 64 3.39 9.74 -12.24
C TRP A 64 4.54 9.91 -11.26
N THR A 65 5.14 11.09 -11.21
CA THR A 65 6.19 11.45 -10.26
C THR A 65 5.77 12.73 -9.55
N PHE A 66 5.85 12.71 -8.21
CA PHE A 66 5.71 13.91 -7.40
C PHE A 66 7.07 14.59 -7.31
N GLY A 67 7.18 15.75 -7.95
CA GLY A 67 8.38 16.56 -8.02
C GLY A 67 8.34 17.77 -7.09
N PRO A 68 9.46 18.52 -7.00
CA PRO A 68 9.56 19.70 -6.13
C PRO A 68 8.54 20.77 -6.51
N LYS A 69 8.19 21.63 -5.54
CA LYS A 69 7.21 22.72 -5.68
C LYS A 69 5.81 22.24 -6.11
N GLY A 70 5.51 20.97 -5.91
CA GLY A 70 4.19 20.40 -6.14
C GLY A 70 3.92 19.94 -7.57
N ALA A 71 4.94 19.84 -8.41
CA ALA A 71 4.76 19.31 -9.76
C ALA A 71 4.36 17.83 -9.72
N VAL A 72 3.22 17.48 -10.29
CA VAL A 72 2.82 16.08 -10.52
C VAL A 72 3.01 15.78 -11.99
N SER A 73 4.00 14.96 -12.34
CA SER A 73 4.51 14.88 -13.71
C SER A 73 4.56 13.45 -14.26
N LEU A 74 4.61 13.32 -15.58
CA LEU A 74 4.73 12.07 -16.32
C LEU A 74 5.73 12.25 -17.46
N TYR A 75 6.12 11.15 -18.11
CA TYR A 75 7.12 11.14 -19.18
C TYR A 75 8.45 11.79 -18.78
N ASN A 76 9.00 11.40 -17.62
CA ASN A 76 10.25 11.93 -17.07
C ASN A 76 10.25 13.47 -16.89
N GLY A 77 9.12 14.03 -16.47
CA GLY A 77 9.00 15.47 -16.23
C GLY A 77 8.74 16.30 -17.49
N ALA A 78 8.44 15.68 -18.63
CA ALA A 78 8.10 16.40 -19.85
C ALA A 78 6.66 16.93 -19.86
N LYS A 79 5.77 16.34 -19.05
CA LYS A 79 4.36 16.74 -18.92
C LYS A 79 3.96 16.80 -17.46
N CYS A 80 3.17 17.79 -17.10
CA CYS A 80 2.68 18.03 -15.75
C CYS A 80 1.16 18.00 -15.74
N LEU A 81 0.58 17.46 -14.66
CA LEU A 81 -0.82 17.64 -14.29
C LEU A 81 -1.13 19.14 -14.28
N ASP A 82 -2.20 19.53 -14.95
CA ASP A 82 -2.49 20.93 -15.21
C ASP A 82 -4.01 21.18 -15.11
N VAL A 83 -4.38 22.22 -14.36
CA VAL A 83 -5.75 22.72 -14.33
C VAL A 83 -5.99 23.55 -15.59
N THR A 84 -6.88 23.07 -16.46
CA THR A 84 -7.15 23.70 -17.77
C THR A 84 -7.44 25.19 -17.63
N ASP A 85 -6.66 26.00 -18.35
CA ASP A 85 -6.70 27.47 -18.36
C ASP A 85 -6.53 28.13 -16.97
N GLY A 86 -6.08 27.40 -15.96
CA GLY A 86 -6.02 27.86 -14.57
C GLY A 86 -7.39 28.22 -13.97
N LYS A 87 -8.47 27.70 -14.56
CA LYS A 87 -9.84 28.08 -14.20
C LYS A 87 -10.25 27.47 -12.86
N ASN A 88 -10.28 28.30 -11.82
CA ASN A 88 -10.73 27.91 -10.49
C ASN A 88 -12.27 27.85 -10.41
N ALA A 89 -12.87 26.85 -11.04
CA ALA A 89 -14.29 26.54 -10.98
C ALA A 89 -14.47 25.03 -10.80
N ASP A 90 -15.49 24.65 -10.03
CA ASP A 90 -15.83 23.23 -9.87
C ASP A 90 -16.19 22.62 -11.22
N GLY A 91 -15.63 21.44 -11.48
CA GLY A 91 -15.81 20.74 -12.74
C GLY A 91 -14.82 21.13 -13.84
N THR A 92 -13.91 22.08 -13.61
CA THR A 92 -12.80 22.33 -14.54
C THR A 92 -12.01 21.03 -14.72
N LYS A 93 -11.84 20.60 -15.98
CA LYS A 93 -11.14 19.35 -16.29
C LYS A 93 -9.64 19.50 -16.13
N LEU A 94 -9.00 18.42 -15.70
CA LEU A 94 -7.56 18.29 -15.69
C LEU A 94 -7.07 17.85 -17.06
N GLN A 95 -5.94 18.41 -17.44
CA GLN A 95 -5.18 18.06 -18.64
C GLN A 95 -3.72 17.83 -18.25
N VAL A 96 -2.91 17.48 -19.23
CA VAL A 96 -1.46 17.59 -19.12
C VAL A 96 -0.93 18.67 -20.05
N TRP A 97 0.11 19.35 -19.60
CA TRP A 97 0.79 20.38 -20.35
C TRP A 97 2.30 20.29 -20.12
N ASP A 98 3.11 20.93 -20.98
CA ASP A 98 4.54 21.07 -20.74
C ASP A 98 4.77 21.63 -19.33
N CYS A 99 5.69 21.00 -18.60
CA CYS A 99 6.01 21.41 -17.24
C CYS A 99 6.63 22.82 -17.24
N GLY A 100 5.99 23.74 -16.53
CA GLY A 100 6.45 25.12 -16.36
C GLY A 100 6.91 25.40 -14.94
N SER A 101 8.09 26.00 -14.78
CA SER A 101 8.58 26.42 -13.46
C SER A 101 7.72 27.55 -12.90
N GLY A 102 7.11 27.34 -11.72
CA GLY A 102 6.24 28.32 -11.07
C GLY A 102 4.92 28.57 -11.80
N ASN A 103 4.47 27.62 -12.63
CA ASN A 103 3.15 27.68 -13.24
C ASN A 103 2.09 27.30 -12.18
N PRO A 104 1.27 28.25 -11.70
CA PRO A 104 0.32 27.98 -10.63
C PRO A 104 -0.76 26.97 -11.03
N ASN A 105 -0.94 26.64 -12.30
CA ASN A 105 -1.89 25.61 -12.75
C ASN A 105 -1.38 24.18 -12.50
N GLN A 106 -0.09 24.04 -12.21
CA GLN A 106 0.64 22.76 -12.13
C GLN A 106 1.22 22.48 -10.74
N GLU A 107 0.78 23.26 -9.75
CA GLU A 107 1.25 23.15 -8.36
C GLU A 107 0.20 22.41 -7.53
N PHE A 108 0.55 21.21 -7.07
CA PHE A 108 -0.30 20.38 -6.22
C PHE A 108 0.44 19.95 -4.96
N SER A 109 -0.28 19.85 -3.85
CA SER A 109 0.15 19.10 -2.67
C SER A 109 -0.50 17.73 -2.66
N TYR A 110 0.13 16.79 -1.95
CA TYR A 110 -0.46 15.50 -1.66
C TYR A 110 -0.40 15.29 -0.15
N THR A 111 -1.56 15.09 0.48
CA THR A 111 -1.63 14.76 1.90
C THR A 111 -1.34 13.27 2.06
N LYS A 112 -0.15 12.92 2.58
CA LYS A 112 0.14 11.54 2.99
C LYS A 112 -0.69 11.18 4.24
N PHE A 113 -0.95 9.89 4.43
CA PHE A 113 -1.38 9.29 5.70
C PHE A 113 -2.80 9.66 6.17
N GLY A 114 -3.80 9.05 5.53
CA GLY A 114 -5.19 9.02 6.00
C GLY A 114 -6.14 9.86 5.16
N ASP A 115 -5.68 10.98 4.60
CA ASP A 115 -6.51 11.83 3.77
C ASP A 115 -6.34 11.55 2.26
N ASN A 116 -5.14 11.16 1.80
CA ASN A 116 -4.83 10.80 0.40
C ASN A 116 -5.44 11.74 -0.67
N HIS A 117 -5.47 13.06 -0.41
CA HIS A 117 -5.96 14.05 -1.36
C HIS A 117 -4.80 14.62 -2.19
N ILE A 118 -5.02 14.76 -3.50
CA ILE A 118 -4.18 15.60 -4.37
C ILE A 118 -4.86 16.97 -4.45
N GLN A 119 -4.27 17.98 -3.83
CA GLN A 119 -4.86 19.31 -3.73
C GLN A 119 -4.11 20.30 -4.61
N TRP A 120 -4.83 20.97 -5.50
CA TRP A 120 -4.31 22.13 -6.21
C TRP A 120 -4.10 23.28 -5.23
N THR A 121 -2.97 23.98 -5.33
CA THR A 121 -2.57 25.04 -4.37
C THR A 121 -3.55 26.23 -4.29
N LYS A 122 -4.54 26.28 -5.18
CA LYS A 122 -5.65 27.26 -5.14
C LYS A 122 -6.93 26.74 -4.45
N GLY A 123 -6.83 25.71 -3.61
CA GLY A 123 -7.88 25.27 -2.70
C GLY A 123 -8.94 24.34 -3.32
N LYS A 124 -8.55 23.58 -4.35
CA LYS A 124 -9.41 22.57 -4.99
C LYS A 124 -8.72 21.22 -5.00
N CYS A 125 -9.49 20.15 -5.03
CA CYS A 125 -9.00 18.78 -4.98
C CYS A 125 -9.20 18.11 -6.34
N VAL A 126 -8.26 17.25 -6.72
CA VAL A 126 -8.43 16.33 -7.84
C VAL A 126 -9.60 15.41 -7.52
N ASP A 127 -10.54 15.30 -8.44
CA ASP A 127 -11.85 14.69 -8.22
C ASP A 127 -12.17 13.72 -9.37
N LEU A 128 -12.50 12.48 -9.02
CA LEU A 128 -13.03 11.47 -9.92
C LEU A 128 -14.43 11.91 -10.34
N THR A 129 -14.56 12.50 -11.53
CA THR A 129 -15.81 13.09 -12.02
C THR A 129 -17.00 12.14 -11.82
N GLY A 130 -17.94 12.55 -10.95
CA GLY A 130 -19.15 11.80 -10.64
C GLY A 130 -18.92 10.42 -10.01
N GLY A 131 -17.73 10.16 -9.46
CA GLY A 131 -17.32 8.85 -8.92
C GLY A 131 -17.24 7.73 -9.96
N SER A 132 -17.24 8.06 -11.26
CA SER A 132 -17.31 7.05 -12.31
C SER A 132 -15.96 6.40 -12.58
N LEU A 133 -15.90 5.08 -12.40
CA LEU A 133 -14.74 4.25 -12.73
C LEU A 133 -14.72 3.78 -14.21
N ALA A 134 -15.61 4.34 -15.04
CA ALA A 134 -15.63 4.04 -16.47
C ALA A 134 -14.30 4.43 -17.11
N THR A 135 -13.73 3.54 -17.93
CA THR A 135 -12.50 3.82 -18.66
C THR A 135 -12.69 5.05 -19.55
N GLY A 136 -11.78 6.01 -19.46
CA GLY A 136 -11.84 7.29 -20.17
C GLY A 136 -12.64 8.38 -19.43
N ASN A 137 -13.12 8.12 -18.21
CA ASN A 137 -13.72 9.18 -17.39
C ASN A 137 -12.67 10.27 -17.13
N LYS A 138 -12.99 11.50 -17.53
CA LYS A 138 -12.09 12.65 -17.43
C LYS A 138 -12.09 13.20 -16.03
N ILE A 139 -10.92 13.48 -15.50
CA ILE A 139 -10.75 13.97 -14.13
C ILE A 139 -10.95 15.47 -14.06
N GLN A 140 -11.45 15.95 -12.94
CA GLN A 140 -11.74 17.35 -12.72
C GLN A 140 -11.10 17.84 -11.42
N ILE A 141 -11.17 19.15 -11.20
CA ILE A 141 -11.05 19.73 -9.88
C ILE A 141 -12.43 20.01 -9.30
N TRP A 142 -12.54 19.90 -7.98
CA TRP A 142 -13.74 20.25 -7.24
C TRP A 142 -13.36 20.86 -5.88
N SER A 143 -14.29 21.54 -5.25
CA SER A 143 -14.15 21.97 -3.85
C SER A 143 -13.69 20.80 -2.99
N CYS A 144 -12.59 20.99 -2.26
CA CYS A 144 -12.10 19.97 -1.33
C CYS A 144 -13.15 19.76 -0.24
N ASN A 145 -13.61 18.52 -0.06
CA ASN A 145 -14.54 18.19 1.00
C ASN A 145 -13.78 17.46 2.10
N GLY A 146 -13.64 18.07 3.28
CA GLY A 146 -12.93 17.50 4.42
C GLY A 146 -13.70 16.42 5.20
N ASN A 147 -14.85 15.95 4.70
CA ASN A 147 -15.73 15.02 5.41
C ASN A 147 -16.03 13.77 4.56
N GLU A 148 -15.76 12.63 5.18
CA GLU A 148 -15.92 11.18 4.95
C GLU A 148 -16.89 10.61 3.88
N ASP A 149 -17.73 11.43 3.20
CA ASP A 149 -18.74 10.92 2.25
C ASP A 149 -18.34 11.06 0.77
N ASN A 150 -17.42 11.97 0.41
CA ASN A 150 -16.98 12.13 -0.99
C ASN A 150 -15.67 11.39 -1.27
N ASN A 151 -15.77 10.07 -1.41
CA ASN A 151 -14.65 9.20 -1.74
C ASN A 151 -14.06 9.41 -3.15
N ASN A 152 -14.61 10.35 -3.94
CA ASN A 152 -14.12 10.67 -5.28
C ASN A 152 -12.84 11.52 -5.27
N GLN A 153 -12.43 12.06 -4.10
CA GLN A 153 -11.24 12.90 -3.95
C GLN A 153 -10.07 12.18 -3.27
N ILE A 154 -10.26 10.90 -2.95
CA ILE A 154 -9.26 10.04 -2.35
C ILE A 154 -8.48 9.36 -3.47
N TRP A 155 -7.16 9.54 -3.47
CA TRP A 155 -6.25 9.03 -4.48
C TRP A 155 -5.08 8.30 -3.81
N ASP A 156 -5.10 6.98 -3.86
CA ASP A 156 -3.98 6.17 -3.41
C ASP A 156 -2.81 6.27 -4.39
N THR A 157 -1.59 6.14 -3.86
CA THR A 157 -0.37 6.11 -4.66
C THR A 157 0.38 4.80 -4.45
N GLY A 158 0.74 4.12 -5.53
CA GLY A 158 1.39 2.82 -5.48
C GLY A 158 2.63 2.75 -6.37
N TYR A 159 3.75 2.30 -5.82
CA TYR A 159 4.96 1.96 -6.53
C TYR A 159 4.72 0.88 -7.58
N ILE A 160 5.33 1.06 -8.75
CA ILE A 160 5.29 0.09 -9.82
C ILE A 160 6.36 -0.98 -9.56
N TYR A 161 5.95 -2.23 -9.35
CA TYR A 161 6.81 -3.31 -8.87
C TYR A 161 8.09 -3.56 -9.69
N ASN A 162 8.09 -3.28 -11.00
CA ASN A 162 9.23 -3.47 -11.90
C ASN A 162 10.03 -2.18 -12.17
N LYS A 163 9.68 -1.09 -11.48
CA LYS A 163 10.34 0.23 -11.56
C LYS A 163 10.62 0.80 -10.16
N LEU A 164 10.81 -0.08 -9.18
CA LEU A 164 11.09 0.33 -7.80
C LEU A 164 12.39 1.13 -7.72
N PRO A 165 12.42 2.24 -6.97
CA PRO A 165 13.68 2.88 -6.63
C PRO A 165 14.53 1.92 -5.78
N SER A 166 15.85 2.11 -5.75
CA SER A 166 16.68 1.35 -4.80
C SER A 166 16.28 1.63 -3.36
N LYS A 167 15.86 2.85 -3.03
CA LYS A 167 15.35 3.24 -1.71
C LYS A 167 14.13 4.13 -1.89
N SER A 168 13.01 3.83 -1.22
CA SER A 168 11.80 4.67 -1.23
C SER A 168 11.91 5.81 -0.21
N GLU A 169 12.58 5.59 0.92
CA GLU A 169 12.72 6.59 1.98
C GLU A 169 14.18 6.89 2.32
N THR A 170 14.40 7.97 3.07
CA THR A 170 15.74 8.37 3.54
C THR A 170 16.06 7.62 4.83
N GLY A 171 17.29 7.14 4.99
CA GLY A 171 17.68 6.31 6.14
C GLY A 171 17.41 4.81 5.96
N GLN A 172 16.75 4.41 4.87
CA GLN A 172 16.50 3.02 4.54
C GLN A 172 17.80 2.18 4.53
N PHE A 173 17.83 1.08 5.29
CA PHE A 173 18.98 0.18 5.43
C PHE A 173 19.29 -0.58 4.12
N GLY A 174 18.30 -1.31 3.63
CA GLY A 174 18.39 -2.22 2.51
C GLY A 174 18.03 -1.58 1.16
N THR A 175 17.42 -2.38 0.28
CA THR A 175 17.00 -1.97 -1.07
C THR A 175 15.63 -2.51 -1.45
N ASN A 176 14.85 -1.72 -2.19
CA ASN A 176 13.60 -2.16 -2.80
C ASN A 176 13.79 -2.74 -4.22
N ALA A 177 14.95 -2.49 -4.84
CA ALA A 177 15.35 -3.07 -6.13
C ALA A 177 15.95 -4.47 -5.94
N CYS A 178 15.13 -5.42 -5.45
CA CYS A 178 15.62 -6.70 -4.95
C CYS A 178 16.13 -7.68 -6.03
N GLY A 179 15.77 -7.47 -7.29
CA GLY A 179 16.03 -8.44 -8.35
C GLY A 179 15.22 -9.73 -8.16
N THR A 180 15.72 -10.87 -8.64
CA THR A 180 15.00 -12.16 -8.55
C THR A 180 15.79 -13.25 -7.83
N THR A 181 17.11 -13.17 -7.78
CA THR A 181 17.96 -14.19 -7.16
C THR A 181 17.92 -14.10 -5.64
N SER A 182 17.38 -15.12 -4.99
CA SER A 182 17.38 -15.20 -3.53
C SER A 182 18.78 -15.49 -2.96
N SER A 183 19.08 -14.87 -1.82
CA SER A 183 20.31 -15.07 -1.05
C SER A 183 20.02 -14.89 0.43
N GLN A 184 20.66 -15.68 1.30
CA GLN A 184 20.57 -15.51 2.75
C GLN A 184 21.22 -14.21 3.27
N THR A 185 22.01 -13.54 2.43
CA THR A 185 22.61 -12.22 2.71
C THR A 185 21.86 -11.08 2.05
N SER A 186 20.70 -11.35 1.43
CA SER A 186 19.91 -10.29 0.78
C SER A 186 19.46 -9.24 1.80
N ASN A 187 19.55 -7.98 1.40
CA ASN A 187 18.99 -6.83 2.14
C ASN A 187 17.74 -6.28 1.43
N CYS A 188 16.98 -7.15 0.75
CA CYS A 188 15.72 -6.76 0.15
C CYS A 188 14.74 -6.25 1.21
N GLN A 189 14.12 -5.09 0.95
CA GLN A 189 13.10 -4.47 1.79
C GLN A 189 11.76 -4.33 1.05
N THR A 190 11.46 -5.34 0.23
CA THR A 190 10.16 -5.52 -0.41
C THR A 190 9.63 -6.92 -0.12
N ILE A 191 8.47 -7.03 0.51
CA ILE A 191 7.78 -8.31 0.79
C ILE A 191 6.57 -8.51 -0.10
N TRP A 192 6.12 -9.76 -0.14
CA TRP A 192 4.95 -10.18 -0.89
C TRP A 192 3.97 -10.95 -0.01
N MET A 193 2.68 -10.77 -0.24
CA MET A 193 1.60 -11.49 0.45
C MET A 193 0.58 -11.97 -0.57
N ASN A 194 0.65 -13.25 -0.94
CA ASN A 194 -0.24 -13.84 -1.95
C ASN A 194 -1.04 -15.02 -1.41
N ASP A 195 -0.43 -15.91 -0.64
CA ASP A 195 -1.04 -17.15 -0.15
C ASP A 195 -0.26 -17.69 1.06
N ALA A 196 -0.79 -18.72 1.74
CA ALA A 196 -0.13 -19.40 2.85
C ALA A 196 1.23 -20.01 2.45
N ASP A 197 1.42 -20.36 1.18
CA ASP A 197 2.70 -20.88 0.68
C ASP A 197 3.53 -19.83 -0.11
N ASP A 198 3.04 -18.60 -0.30
CA ASP A 198 3.70 -17.49 -1.01
C ASP A 198 3.49 -16.17 -0.26
N PHE A 199 4.22 -16.03 0.84
CA PHE A 199 4.27 -14.78 1.60
C PHE A 199 5.68 -14.54 2.13
N CYS A 200 5.90 -13.36 2.68
CA CYS A 200 7.12 -13.03 3.39
C CYS A 200 6.82 -12.38 4.73
N LEU A 201 7.81 -12.39 5.61
CA LEU A 201 7.84 -11.67 6.87
C LEU A 201 9.02 -10.70 6.88
N TRP A 202 8.87 -9.64 7.64
CA TRP A 202 9.98 -8.80 8.06
C TRP A 202 10.70 -9.47 9.23
N ALA A 203 12.03 -9.60 9.14
CA ALA A 203 12.84 -10.07 10.26
C ALA A 203 14.31 -9.63 10.13
N PRO A 204 15.10 -9.71 11.23
CA PRO A 204 16.34 -8.94 11.32
C PRO A 204 17.39 -9.33 10.28
N PRO A 205 18.19 -8.39 9.75
CA PRO A 205 19.27 -8.72 8.83
C PRO A 205 20.37 -9.56 9.49
N SER A 206 20.50 -9.46 10.82
CA SER A 206 21.36 -10.24 11.71
C SER A 206 20.64 -10.48 13.04
N VAL A 207 21.03 -11.50 13.81
CA VAL A 207 20.34 -11.86 15.06
C VAL A 207 20.14 -10.65 15.97
N GLY A 208 18.89 -10.34 16.32
CA GLY A 208 18.50 -9.17 17.10
C GLY A 208 17.05 -9.26 17.61
N THR A 209 16.68 -8.44 18.58
CA THR A 209 15.26 -8.28 18.94
C THR A 209 14.56 -7.39 17.91
N ILE A 210 13.27 -7.62 17.71
CA ILE A 210 12.46 -6.82 16.79
C ILE A 210 12.45 -5.35 17.23
N GLY A 211 12.25 -5.08 18.53
CA GLY A 211 12.30 -3.70 19.04
C GLY A 211 13.63 -2.96 18.78
N ASP A 212 14.77 -3.66 18.73
CA ASP A 212 16.06 -3.02 18.44
C ASP A 212 16.33 -2.88 16.93
N THR A 213 15.68 -3.70 16.11
CA THR A 213 16.00 -3.85 14.67
C THR A 213 14.87 -3.46 13.73
N GLU A 214 13.72 -3.04 14.27
CA GLU A 214 12.48 -2.71 13.55
C GLU A 214 12.67 -1.78 12.36
N ARG A 215 13.65 -0.87 12.41
CA ARG A 215 13.94 0.09 11.35
C ARG A 215 14.68 -0.52 10.16
N ASN A 216 15.30 -1.68 10.35
CA ASN A 216 16.31 -2.25 9.47
C ASN A 216 15.92 -3.64 8.93
N GLU A 217 14.70 -4.09 9.25
CA GLU A 217 14.20 -5.41 8.90
C GLU A 217 14.31 -5.69 7.39
N VAL A 218 14.51 -6.95 7.04
CA VAL A 218 14.63 -7.41 5.65
C VAL A 218 13.64 -8.52 5.35
N ALA A 219 13.32 -8.70 4.08
CA ALA A 219 12.34 -9.65 3.60
C ALA A 219 12.82 -11.11 3.67
N TRP A 220 12.08 -11.93 4.42
CA TRP A 220 12.21 -13.38 4.46
C TRP A 220 10.96 -14.03 3.88
N CYS A 221 11.08 -14.70 2.74
CA CYS A 221 9.94 -15.27 2.02
C CYS A 221 9.88 -16.80 2.12
N THR A 222 8.67 -17.34 2.03
CA THR A 222 8.44 -18.79 1.86
C THR A 222 8.96 -19.31 0.53
N LYS A 223 9.07 -18.44 -0.48
CA LYS A 223 9.52 -18.79 -1.85
C LYS A 223 10.71 -17.94 -2.31
N SER A 224 11.58 -18.53 -3.12
CA SER A 224 12.66 -17.85 -3.82
C SER A 224 12.18 -17.19 -5.12
N GLY A 225 12.97 -16.30 -5.73
CA GLY A 225 12.59 -15.66 -7.00
C GLY A 225 12.18 -14.19 -6.87
N ARG A 226 12.21 -13.64 -5.65
CA ARG A 226 11.89 -12.24 -5.33
C ARG A 226 13.12 -11.40 -4.96
N GLY A 227 14.32 -11.98 -5.06
CA GLY A 227 15.54 -11.33 -4.58
C GLY A 227 15.70 -11.31 -3.06
N THR A 228 14.80 -11.98 -2.34
CA THR A 228 14.68 -11.97 -0.88
C THR A 228 15.47 -13.11 -0.23
N ARG A 229 15.56 -13.08 1.10
CA ARG A 229 15.97 -14.26 1.87
C ARG A 229 14.85 -15.29 1.82
N VAL A 230 15.21 -16.57 1.90
CA VAL A 230 14.23 -17.65 1.92
C VAL A 230 14.24 -18.27 3.30
N MET A 231 13.06 -18.39 3.90
CA MET A 231 12.93 -18.97 5.24
C MET A 231 13.53 -20.40 5.26
N PRO A 232 14.41 -20.72 6.22
CA PRO A 232 14.89 -22.08 6.36
C PRO A 232 13.77 -23.08 6.57
N LYS A 233 14.06 -24.35 6.28
CA LYS A 233 13.13 -25.44 6.59
C LYS A 233 12.81 -25.43 8.09
N ASP A 234 11.57 -25.76 8.42
CA ASP A 234 11.08 -25.85 9.80
C ASP A 234 11.08 -24.51 10.55
N THR A 235 11.18 -23.37 9.86
CA THR A 235 10.90 -22.05 10.44
C THR A 235 9.42 -21.92 10.77
N LEU A 236 8.53 -22.27 9.85
CA LEU A 236 7.09 -22.18 10.04
C LEU A 236 6.55 -23.51 10.57
N LYS A 237 5.69 -23.44 11.60
CA LYS A 237 5.08 -24.60 12.26
C LYS A 237 3.56 -24.59 12.17
N GLY A 238 2.94 -23.42 11.97
CA GLY A 238 1.57 -23.28 11.52
C GLY A 238 1.39 -21.97 10.76
N VAL A 239 0.54 -21.98 9.74
CA VAL A 239 0.18 -20.82 8.91
C VAL A 239 -1.30 -20.87 8.57
N HIS A 240 -2.00 -19.80 8.91
CA HIS A 240 -3.37 -19.54 8.48
C HIS A 240 -3.38 -18.24 7.68
N PHE A 241 -3.68 -18.35 6.39
CA PHE A 241 -3.80 -17.22 5.48
C PHE A 241 -5.27 -16.98 5.15
N VAL A 242 -5.72 -15.73 5.19
CA VAL A 242 -7.07 -15.34 4.80
C VAL A 242 -7.05 -14.25 3.75
N ARG A 243 -8.01 -14.34 2.83
CA ARG A 243 -8.36 -13.29 1.87
C ARG A 243 -9.75 -12.77 2.20
N THR A 244 -9.85 -11.48 2.51
CA THR A 244 -11.13 -10.78 2.69
C THR A 244 -11.42 -9.89 1.50
N LYS A 245 -12.48 -9.08 1.59
CA LYS A 245 -12.76 -8.06 0.56
C LYS A 245 -11.77 -6.88 0.60
N ASP A 246 -11.23 -6.57 1.77
CA ASP A 246 -10.45 -5.33 1.99
C ASP A 246 -9.01 -5.59 2.45
N TYR A 247 -8.64 -6.82 2.81
CA TYR A 247 -7.27 -7.15 3.22
C TYR A 247 -6.90 -8.62 3.01
N VAL A 248 -5.59 -8.87 2.97
CA VAL A 248 -5.02 -10.19 3.18
C VAL A 248 -4.37 -10.24 4.55
N GLN A 249 -4.43 -11.40 5.20
CA GLN A 249 -3.79 -11.60 6.49
C GLN A 249 -3.14 -12.98 6.56
N VAL A 250 -1.95 -13.03 7.15
CA VAL A 250 -1.27 -14.27 7.49
C VAL A 250 -1.03 -14.29 8.99
N THR A 251 -1.32 -15.42 9.64
CA THR A 251 -1.14 -15.64 11.07
C THR A 251 -0.50 -17.00 11.29
N GLY A 252 0.29 -17.17 12.34
CA GLY A 252 0.94 -18.45 12.57
C GLY A 252 1.95 -18.49 13.71
N ASN A 253 2.59 -19.65 13.83
CA ASN A 253 3.64 -19.91 14.80
C ASN A 253 4.83 -20.61 14.14
N GLY A 254 5.99 -20.54 14.80
CA GLY A 254 7.23 -21.05 14.24
C GLY A 254 8.43 -21.03 15.19
N ASP A 255 9.57 -21.43 14.65
CA ASP A 255 10.89 -21.16 15.20
C ASP A 255 11.51 -20.00 14.41
N LEU A 256 11.17 -18.77 14.81
CA LEU A 256 11.57 -17.55 14.10
C LEU A 256 13.00 -17.12 14.45
N THR A 257 13.66 -17.85 15.35
CA THR A 257 15.11 -17.71 15.57
C THR A 257 15.93 -18.08 14.33
N LYS A 258 15.35 -18.89 13.44
CA LYS A 258 15.92 -19.25 12.14
C LYS A 258 15.93 -18.13 11.11
N ILE A 259 15.17 -17.07 11.35
CA ILE A 259 15.16 -15.86 10.52
C ILE A 259 15.69 -14.64 11.28
N ASN A 260 16.62 -14.90 12.20
CA ASN A 260 17.34 -13.92 13.01
C ASN A 260 16.56 -13.21 14.12
N VAL A 261 15.33 -13.62 14.43
CA VAL A 261 14.69 -13.11 15.66
C VAL A 261 15.43 -13.66 16.88
N LYS A 262 15.76 -12.80 17.85
CA LYS A 262 16.49 -13.23 19.05
C LYS A 262 15.64 -14.24 19.83
N LYS A 263 16.29 -15.29 20.35
CA LYS A 263 15.62 -16.27 21.20
C LYS A 263 15.03 -15.58 22.45
N GLY A 264 13.76 -15.85 22.72
CA GLY A 264 13.03 -15.29 23.86
C GLY A 264 12.53 -13.86 23.64
N ASP A 265 12.66 -13.32 22.42
CA ASP A 265 12.02 -12.06 22.06
C ASP A 265 10.49 -12.22 22.05
N GLU A 266 9.80 -11.34 22.78
CA GLU A 266 8.35 -11.32 22.91
C GLU A 266 7.68 -10.61 21.74
N GLY A 267 8.48 -9.89 20.94
CA GLY A 267 8.11 -9.33 19.65
C GLY A 267 7.96 -7.82 19.63
N GLY A 268 7.45 -7.31 18.51
CA GLY A 268 7.18 -5.89 18.30
C GLY A 268 6.28 -5.69 17.09
N GLU A 269 5.72 -4.48 16.99
CA GLU A 269 4.97 -4.02 15.83
C GLU A 269 5.92 -3.46 14.75
N LEU A 270 5.56 -3.71 13.49
CA LEU A 270 6.16 -3.20 12.28
C LEU A 270 5.03 -2.66 11.39
N ASP A 271 5.22 -1.48 10.81
CA ASP A 271 4.20 -0.77 10.06
C ASP A 271 4.81 0.20 9.00
N PRO A 272 4.02 0.69 8.02
CA PRO A 272 4.52 1.54 6.93
C PRO A 272 4.90 2.96 7.34
N HIS A 273 4.55 3.40 8.56
CA HIS A 273 4.65 4.79 9.00
C HIS A 273 5.67 4.95 10.13
N GLY A 274 5.63 4.13 11.17
CA GLY A 274 6.42 4.33 12.38
C GLY A 274 6.22 5.72 13.00
N SER A 275 7.07 6.10 13.95
CA SER A 275 6.95 7.39 14.66
C SER A 275 7.33 8.62 13.84
N ASP A 276 8.11 8.46 12.77
CA ASP A 276 8.61 9.54 11.92
C ASP A 276 8.05 9.50 10.49
N SER A 277 7.02 8.67 10.27
CA SER A 277 6.33 8.49 8.98
C SER A 277 7.18 7.87 7.86
N ASN A 278 8.33 7.27 8.19
CA ASN A 278 9.18 6.56 7.22
C ASN A 278 9.01 5.03 7.24
N GLY A 279 8.27 4.50 8.21
CA GLY A 279 8.03 3.09 8.45
C GLY A 279 9.10 2.39 9.29
N ASN A 280 8.73 1.22 9.78
CA ASN A 280 9.58 0.26 10.49
C ASN A 280 9.27 -1.15 9.91
N PRO A 281 10.05 -1.64 8.92
CA PRO A 281 11.29 -1.07 8.41
C PRO A 281 11.13 0.18 7.57
N ILE A 282 12.13 1.07 7.67
CA ILE A 282 12.17 2.32 6.90
C ILE A 282 12.11 1.99 5.41
N GLY A 283 11.12 2.53 4.72
CA GLY A 283 10.93 2.34 3.28
C GLY A 283 10.55 0.92 2.86
N GLY A 284 10.07 0.09 3.79
CA GLY A 284 9.55 -1.24 3.51
C GLY A 284 8.33 -1.20 2.60
N LEU A 285 8.32 -2.02 1.55
CA LEU A 285 7.20 -2.09 0.61
C LEU A 285 6.52 -3.46 0.64
N VAL A 286 5.19 -3.47 0.55
CA VAL A 286 4.37 -4.69 0.53
C VAL A 286 3.62 -4.78 -0.79
N PHE A 287 3.73 -5.94 -1.45
CA PHE A 287 3.03 -6.22 -2.70
C PHE A 287 2.17 -7.48 -2.59
N GLY A 288 1.15 -7.58 -3.42
CA GLY A 288 0.40 -8.81 -3.58
C GLY A 288 -0.39 -8.86 -4.87
N ASN A 289 -1.01 -10.01 -5.11
CA ASN A 289 -1.80 -10.29 -6.31
C ASN A 289 -3.30 -10.44 -6.05
N THR A 290 -3.74 -10.42 -4.79
CA THR A 290 -5.13 -10.69 -4.39
C THR A 290 -6.09 -9.62 -4.91
N PHE A 291 -5.73 -8.35 -4.76
CA PHE A 291 -6.57 -7.20 -5.14
C PHE A 291 -6.23 -6.58 -6.51
N GLY A 292 -5.22 -7.13 -7.18
CA GLY A 292 -4.69 -6.63 -8.44
C GLY A 292 -3.31 -7.20 -8.69
N SER A 293 -2.93 -7.38 -9.95
CA SER A 293 -1.64 -7.95 -10.30
C SER A 293 -0.49 -7.03 -9.89
N HIS A 294 0.41 -7.52 -9.04
CA HIS A 294 1.55 -6.78 -8.49
C HIS A 294 1.16 -5.44 -7.84
N LEU A 295 0.03 -5.41 -7.15
CA LEU A 295 -0.45 -4.20 -6.50
C LEU A 295 0.33 -3.96 -5.20
N GLN A 296 0.74 -2.71 -4.94
CA GLN A 296 1.27 -2.32 -3.65
C GLN A 296 0.14 -2.22 -2.62
N TYR A 297 0.34 -2.79 -1.44
CA TYR A 297 -0.50 -2.57 -0.27
C TYR A 297 0.19 -1.53 0.62
N ALA A 298 -0.28 -0.29 0.57
CA ALA A 298 0.36 0.83 1.25
C ALA A 298 0.13 0.80 2.77
N GLU A 299 -1.05 0.36 3.19
CA GLU A 299 -1.41 0.19 4.61
C GLU A 299 -1.25 -1.28 5.02
N TRP A 300 -0.45 -1.52 6.04
CA TRP A 300 -0.21 -2.85 6.60
C TRP A 300 0.22 -2.72 8.05
N THR A 301 0.10 -3.80 8.82
CA THR A 301 0.66 -3.91 10.17
C THR A 301 1.15 -5.34 10.33
N SER A 302 2.22 -5.52 11.09
CA SER A 302 2.88 -6.81 11.29
C SER A 302 3.39 -6.91 12.71
N PHE A 303 3.14 -8.04 13.35
CA PHE A 303 3.73 -8.38 14.64
C PHE A 303 4.52 -9.67 14.50
N ILE A 304 5.70 -9.69 15.07
CA ILE A 304 6.57 -10.85 15.00
C ILE A 304 7.36 -10.98 16.30
N SER A 305 7.43 -12.20 16.83
CA SER A 305 8.20 -12.58 18.02
C SER A 305 9.11 -13.76 17.71
N ALA A 306 9.77 -14.33 18.72
CA ALA A 306 10.57 -15.54 18.51
C ALA A 306 9.73 -16.78 18.12
N THR A 307 8.42 -16.77 18.40
CA THR A 307 7.55 -17.96 18.29
C THR A 307 6.25 -17.75 17.53
N GLN A 308 5.80 -16.50 17.36
CA GLN A 308 4.52 -16.15 16.75
C GLN A 308 4.70 -15.04 15.72
N PHE A 309 3.85 -15.02 14.70
CA PHE A 309 3.79 -13.91 13.76
C PHE A 309 2.35 -13.70 13.27
N CYS A 310 2.07 -12.47 12.87
CA CYS A 310 0.88 -12.11 12.16
C CYS A 310 1.14 -10.86 11.34
N MET A 311 0.57 -10.79 10.15
CA MET A 311 0.67 -9.63 9.29
C MET A 311 -0.61 -9.47 8.52
N ARG A 312 -1.08 -8.23 8.40
CA ARG A 312 -2.25 -7.84 7.61
C ARG A 312 -1.83 -6.74 6.65
N ALA A 313 -2.29 -6.82 5.41
CA ALA A 313 -2.09 -5.78 4.40
C ALA A 313 -3.43 -5.43 3.76
N CYS A 314 -3.77 -4.14 3.81
CA CYS A 314 -5.09 -3.62 3.56
C CYS A 314 -5.15 -2.77 2.29
N THR A 315 -6.35 -2.66 1.71
CA THR A 315 -6.62 -1.85 0.53
C THR A 315 -8.01 -1.22 0.61
N GLY A 316 -8.27 -0.23 -0.25
CA GLY A 316 -9.53 0.49 -0.31
C GLY A 316 -9.65 1.57 0.76
N LEU A 317 -10.83 2.18 0.83
CA LEU A 317 -11.09 3.37 1.67
C LEU A 317 -10.84 3.14 3.16
N ASN A 318 -11.07 1.92 3.64
CA ASN A 318 -10.92 1.58 5.05
C ASN A 318 -9.55 0.95 5.35
N ALA A 319 -8.57 1.07 4.45
CA ALA A 319 -7.30 0.36 4.59
C ALA A 319 -6.59 0.69 5.93
N ARG A 320 -6.59 1.97 6.31
CA ARG A 320 -6.00 2.44 7.58
C ARG A 320 -6.77 1.94 8.81
N GLU A 321 -8.10 1.91 8.74
CA GLU A 321 -8.93 1.38 9.82
C GLU A 321 -8.76 -0.14 9.99
N ASN A 322 -8.63 -0.87 8.88
CA ASN A 322 -8.42 -2.32 8.89
C ASN A 322 -6.99 -2.71 9.30
N CYS A 323 -6.00 -1.84 9.08
CA CYS A 323 -4.59 -2.03 9.40
C CYS A 323 -4.08 -0.96 10.36
N GLN A 324 -4.76 -0.80 11.50
CA GLN A 324 -4.35 0.14 12.56
C GLN A 324 -2.98 -0.25 13.12
N HIS A 325 -2.20 0.78 13.46
CA HIS A 325 -0.84 0.66 13.97
C HIS A 325 -0.66 1.46 15.28
N THR A 326 -1.70 1.44 16.13
CA THR A 326 -1.76 2.17 17.41
C THR A 326 -1.77 1.24 18.62
N TYR A 327 -1.76 -0.07 18.41
CA TYR A 327 -1.95 -1.10 19.45
C TYR A 327 -0.75 -2.05 19.52
N ASP A 328 0.45 -1.50 19.44
CA ASP A 328 1.74 -2.17 19.42
C ASP A 328 1.98 -3.13 20.61
N GLU A 329 1.55 -2.77 21.82
CA GLU A 329 1.68 -3.60 23.03
C GLU A 329 0.70 -4.80 23.09
N MET A 330 -0.28 -4.90 22.18
CA MET A 330 -1.34 -5.90 22.28
C MET A 330 -0.99 -7.23 21.59
N GLY A 331 -0.02 -7.22 20.68
CA GLY A 331 0.46 -8.41 19.97
C GLY A 331 -0.56 -9.05 19.02
N CYS A 332 -0.24 -10.26 18.55
CA CYS A 332 -0.97 -10.92 17.48
C CYS A 332 -2.40 -11.33 17.82
N ASP A 333 -2.58 -12.03 18.95
CA ASP A 333 -3.88 -12.62 19.30
C ASP A 333 -4.96 -11.56 19.54
N TRP A 334 -4.58 -10.34 19.90
CA TRP A 334 -5.51 -9.24 20.12
C TRP A 334 -5.74 -8.41 18.85
N ASN A 335 -4.68 -8.06 18.10
CA ASN A 335 -4.80 -7.23 16.90
C ASN A 335 -5.35 -7.99 15.69
N MET A 336 -5.04 -9.28 15.57
CA MET A 336 -5.38 -10.13 14.43
C MET A 336 -5.91 -11.49 14.88
N PRO A 337 -7.01 -11.54 15.65
CA PRO A 337 -7.56 -12.78 16.18
C PRO A 337 -7.85 -13.77 15.03
N ALA A 338 -7.20 -14.93 15.06
CA ALA A 338 -7.25 -15.93 13.99
C ALA A 338 -6.85 -17.33 14.48
N ASN A 339 -6.67 -18.27 13.53
CA ASN A 339 -6.12 -19.59 13.82
C ASN A 339 -4.59 -19.54 13.90
N TYR A 340 -4.05 -19.73 15.11
CA TYR A 340 -2.60 -19.85 15.36
C TYR A 340 -2.16 -21.28 15.66
N ASN A 341 -2.92 -22.30 15.28
CA ASN A 341 -2.59 -23.69 15.64
C ASN A 341 -1.36 -24.22 14.91
N SER A 342 -0.45 -24.86 15.65
CA SER A 342 0.66 -25.61 15.05
C SER A 342 0.15 -26.82 14.26
N GLY A 343 0.84 -27.15 13.17
CA GLY A 343 0.45 -28.21 12.23
C GLY A 343 -0.66 -27.81 11.25
N THR A 344 -1.24 -26.61 11.38
CA THR A 344 -2.21 -26.10 10.41
C THR A 344 -1.49 -25.30 9.34
N PHE A 345 -1.71 -25.61 8.07
CA PHE A 345 -1.24 -24.82 6.94
C PHE A 345 -2.40 -24.69 5.96
N GLU A 346 -2.98 -23.50 5.86
CA GLU A 346 -4.19 -23.32 5.05
C GLU A 346 -4.36 -21.90 4.52
N SER A 347 -5.09 -21.81 3.42
CA SER A 347 -5.49 -20.55 2.79
C SER A 347 -6.99 -20.54 2.61
N CYS A 348 -7.64 -19.54 3.19
CA CYS A 348 -9.09 -19.43 3.29
C CYS A 348 -9.58 -18.12 2.67
N LYS A 349 -10.88 -18.08 2.36
CA LYS A 349 -11.64 -16.83 2.32
C LYS A 349 -12.10 -16.49 3.73
N ALA A 350 -12.27 -15.21 4.04
CA ALA A 350 -12.87 -14.79 5.30
C ALA A 350 -13.69 -13.51 5.11
N ASP A 351 -14.61 -13.30 6.05
CA ASP A 351 -15.21 -11.98 6.26
C ASP A 351 -14.16 -11.02 6.83
N ASN A 352 -14.40 -9.71 6.76
CA ASN A 352 -13.57 -8.76 7.50
C ASN A 352 -13.78 -8.94 9.01
N ASP A 353 -12.69 -8.82 9.76
CA ASP A 353 -12.71 -8.62 11.20
C ASP A 353 -13.32 -7.27 11.55
N LEU A 354 -13.70 -7.13 12.81
CA LEU A 354 -14.00 -5.82 13.38
C LEU A 354 -12.71 -4.98 13.43
N PRO A 355 -12.79 -3.66 13.18
CA PRO A 355 -11.63 -2.77 13.28
C PRO A 355 -10.95 -2.84 14.65
N MET A 356 -9.61 -2.81 14.68
CA MET A 356 -8.86 -2.93 15.94
C MET A 356 -9.27 -1.82 16.92
N GLY A 357 -9.62 -2.24 18.14
CA GLY A 357 -9.99 -1.34 19.23
C GLY A 357 -11.38 -0.69 19.13
N VAL A 358 -12.19 -1.03 18.12
CA VAL A 358 -13.54 -0.48 17.96
C VAL A 358 -14.59 -1.44 18.53
N TYR A 359 -15.19 -1.06 19.65
CA TYR A 359 -16.22 -1.82 20.36
C TYR A 359 -17.56 -1.10 20.25
N GLY A 360 -18.36 -1.50 19.26
CA GLY A 360 -19.65 -0.85 18.96
C GLY A 360 -19.42 0.56 18.43
N THR A 361 -19.85 1.58 19.19
CA THR A 361 -19.63 3.00 18.86
C THR A 361 -18.48 3.62 19.64
N SER A 362 -17.71 2.81 20.38
CA SER A 362 -16.60 3.27 21.21
C SER A 362 -15.27 2.79 20.68
N THR A 363 -14.24 3.63 20.80
CA THR A 363 -12.85 3.25 20.50
C THR A 363 -12.08 3.16 21.81
N TRP A 364 -11.47 2.01 22.04
CA TRP A 364 -10.55 1.82 23.15
C TRP A 364 -9.16 2.32 22.76
N HIS A 365 -8.45 2.93 23.69
CA HIS A 365 -7.07 3.40 23.49
C HIS A 365 -6.12 2.64 24.41
N GLN A 366 -4.98 2.22 23.87
CA GLN A 366 -3.95 1.51 24.61
C GLN A 366 -3.53 2.25 25.88
N GLY A 367 -3.22 1.49 26.94
CA GLY A 367 -2.97 2.02 28.29
C GLY A 367 -4.22 2.30 29.12
N THR A 368 -5.43 2.16 28.55
CA THR A 368 -6.69 2.35 29.29
C THR A 368 -7.15 1.06 29.98
N SER A 369 -7.47 1.13 31.27
CA SER A 369 -7.96 0.00 32.06
C SER A 369 -9.49 0.02 32.26
N PRO A 370 -10.19 -1.14 32.15
CA PRO A 370 -9.64 -2.44 31.78
C PRO A 370 -9.37 -2.54 30.27
N THR A 371 -8.31 -3.29 29.92
CA THR A 371 -8.09 -3.69 28.53
C THR A 371 -9.19 -4.67 28.10
N PRO A 372 -9.94 -4.39 27.03
CA PRO A 372 -11.00 -5.28 26.54
C PRO A 372 -10.40 -6.55 25.96
N ALA A 373 -11.22 -7.62 25.94
CA ALA A 373 -10.86 -8.85 25.24
C ALA A 373 -10.73 -8.59 23.73
N ALA A 374 -9.88 -9.38 23.06
CA ALA A 374 -9.75 -9.37 21.61
C ALA A 374 -11.11 -9.54 20.92
N HIS A 375 -11.24 -8.99 19.71
CA HIS A 375 -12.43 -9.22 18.90
C HIS A 375 -12.61 -10.72 18.60
N PRO A 376 -13.86 -11.19 18.41
CA PRO A 376 -14.10 -12.53 17.90
C PRO A 376 -13.44 -12.72 16.54
N VAL A 377 -12.86 -13.90 16.32
CA VAL A 377 -12.28 -14.29 15.04
C VAL A 377 -13.35 -14.23 13.95
N ALA A 378 -13.10 -13.50 12.85
CA ALA A 378 -14.00 -13.51 11.70
C ALA A 378 -14.15 -14.91 11.11
N LYS A 379 -15.31 -15.16 10.50
CA LYS A 379 -15.61 -16.46 9.93
C LYS A 379 -14.73 -16.72 8.70
N SER A 380 -13.97 -17.82 8.75
CA SER A 380 -13.25 -18.36 7.59
C SER A 380 -14.09 -19.38 6.83
N SER A 381 -13.81 -19.52 5.53
CA SER A 381 -14.51 -20.42 4.61
C SER A 381 -13.62 -20.81 3.43
N SER A 382 -14.01 -21.84 2.66
CA SER A 382 -13.27 -22.29 1.47
C SER A 382 -11.78 -22.54 1.72
N CYS A 383 -11.43 -23.07 2.89
CA CYS A 383 -10.05 -23.31 3.29
C CYS A 383 -9.42 -24.43 2.45
N THR A 384 -8.25 -24.12 1.88
CA THR A 384 -7.42 -25.06 1.13
C THR A 384 -6.20 -25.42 1.98
N PRO A 385 -6.06 -26.68 2.42
CA PRO A 385 -4.92 -27.09 3.24
C PRO A 385 -3.67 -27.34 2.39
N PHE A 386 -2.51 -27.12 2.99
CA PHE A 386 -1.19 -27.46 2.46
C PHE A 386 -0.57 -28.55 3.35
N PRO A 387 0.13 -29.55 2.80
CA PRO A 387 0.79 -30.57 3.61
C PRO A 387 1.97 -30.00 4.40
N SER A 388 2.64 -28.99 3.85
CA SER A 388 3.68 -28.19 4.49
C SER A 388 4.00 -26.98 3.62
N ILE A 389 4.67 -25.99 4.21
CA ILE A 389 5.30 -24.91 3.45
C ILE A 389 6.77 -25.25 3.28
N THR A 390 7.20 -25.38 2.03
CA THR A 390 8.59 -25.66 1.68
C THR A 390 9.12 -24.56 0.77
N PRO A 391 10.36 -24.09 1.00
CA PRO A 391 11.10 -23.26 0.05
C PRO A 391 11.01 -23.79 -1.38
N ALA A 392 10.40 -22.99 -2.26
CA ALA A 392 10.30 -23.28 -3.69
C ALA A 392 10.55 -22.02 -4.51
N ALA A 393 10.92 -22.16 -5.77
CA ALA A 393 10.90 -21.02 -6.69
C ALA A 393 9.46 -20.51 -6.84
N VAL A 394 9.29 -19.19 -6.83
CA VAL A 394 8.04 -18.56 -7.28
C VAL A 394 7.81 -19.04 -8.71
N LYS A 395 6.70 -19.77 -8.91
CA LYS A 395 6.24 -20.10 -10.26
C LYS A 395 5.93 -18.75 -10.92
N ARG A 396 6.65 -18.41 -12.00
CA ARG A 396 6.29 -17.26 -12.84
C ARG A 396 4.91 -17.55 -13.42
N ASP A 397 3.86 -16.98 -12.85
CA ASP A 397 2.57 -16.92 -13.53
C ASP A 397 1.99 -15.52 -13.40
N TYR A 398 2.01 -14.80 -14.52
CA TYR A 398 1.38 -13.50 -14.68
C TYR A 398 0.48 -13.48 -15.92
N SER A 399 -0.09 -14.62 -16.34
CA SER A 399 -0.82 -14.69 -17.62
C SER A 399 -2.00 -15.67 -17.69
N ALA A 400 -2.21 -16.57 -16.74
CA ALA A 400 -3.13 -17.70 -16.96
C ALA A 400 -4.64 -17.46 -16.76
N GLU A 401 -5.16 -16.22 -16.67
CA GLU A 401 -6.62 -15.96 -16.63
C GLU A 401 -7.22 -15.26 -17.87
N LYS A 402 -6.48 -15.20 -18.98
CA LYS A 402 -7.08 -14.86 -20.29
C LYS A 402 -6.54 -15.77 -21.40
N LEU A 403 -6.98 -17.04 -21.45
CA LEU A 403 -7.22 -17.82 -22.68
C LEU A 403 -7.56 -19.30 -22.36
N VAL A 404 -8.74 -19.54 -21.78
CA VAL A 404 -9.47 -20.79 -22.02
C VAL A 404 -10.80 -20.44 -22.66
N LYS A 405 -10.75 -19.96 -23.91
CA LYS A 405 -11.90 -19.96 -24.81
C LYS A 405 -11.59 -20.88 -25.99
N ARG A 406 -12.22 -22.06 -25.95
CA ARG A 406 -12.71 -22.88 -27.06
C ARG A 406 -11.81 -22.99 -28.30
N VAL A 407 -11.12 -24.12 -28.43
CA VAL A 407 -11.09 -24.84 -29.73
C VAL A 407 -11.40 -26.31 -29.46
N HIS A 408 -12.68 -26.62 -29.42
CA HIS A 408 -13.16 -27.96 -29.76
C HIS A 408 -13.57 -27.92 -31.23
N HIS A 409 -13.02 -28.87 -31.99
CA HIS A 409 -13.43 -29.33 -33.32
C HIS A 409 -13.12 -28.40 -34.52
N ALA A 410 -11.90 -28.53 -35.04
CA ALA A 410 -11.65 -28.42 -36.48
C ALA A 410 -11.46 -29.83 -37.04
N ARG A 411 -12.30 -30.16 -38.03
CA ARG A 411 -12.42 -31.45 -38.71
C ARG A 411 -11.10 -31.91 -39.32
N ALA A 412 -10.79 -33.19 -39.15
CA ALA A 412 -9.87 -33.91 -40.02
C ALA A 412 -10.49 -34.02 -41.42
N THR A 413 -9.79 -33.54 -42.44
CA THR A 413 -10.00 -33.92 -43.84
C THR A 413 -9.26 -35.24 -44.11
N PRO A 414 -9.89 -36.23 -44.77
CA PRO A 414 -9.20 -37.47 -45.12
C PRO A 414 -8.34 -37.29 -46.37
N ALA A 415 -7.22 -38.02 -46.40
CA ALA A 415 -6.35 -38.15 -47.57
C ALA A 415 -7.09 -38.81 -48.76
N PRO A 416 -6.77 -38.44 -50.01
CA PRO A 416 -7.38 -39.08 -51.16
C PRO A 416 -6.78 -40.48 -51.39
N ILE A 417 -7.67 -41.47 -51.52
CA ILE A 417 -7.39 -42.76 -52.12
C ILE A 417 -7.99 -42.71 -53.54
N PHE A 418 -7.09 -42.81 -54.53
CA PHE A 418 -7.26 -42.88 -55.99
C PHE A 418 -7.88 -41.68 -56.73
#